data_AF-A0A3N2KQE7-F1
#
_entry.id   AF-A0A3N2KQE7-F1
#
_cell.length_a   1.000
_cell.length_b   1.000
_cell.length_c   1.000
_cell.angle_alpha   90.00
_cell.angle_beta   90.00
_cell.angle_gamma   90.00
#
_symmetry.space_group_name_H-M   'P 1'
#
loop_
_entity.id
_entity.type
_entity.pdbx_description
1 polymer ?
#
loop_
_entity_poly.entity_id
_entity_poly.type
_entity_poly.pdbx_seq_one_letter_code
_entity_poly.pdbx_strand_id
1 'polypeptide(L)'
;MKKYNYIRRIVGKAINLPTNNDQFTLYNHFVEIQSGMRGFFAATVYAGTDRYSGEVATFSFDYWRTHLYVESTENAKVSEAIINAFRFYYPGPLSVSDDTVGEDEE
;
A
#
# COMPACT_ATOMS: atom_id res chain seq x y z
N MET A 1 8.66 -14.47 -8.47
CA MET A 1 7.48 -14.18 -7.62
C MET A 1 7.76 -14.09 -6.10
N LYS A 2 8.81 -14.71 -5.52
CA LYS A 2 9.06 -14.62 -4.06
C LYS A 2 9.46 -13.22 -3.55
N LYS A 3 10.04 -12.36 -4.39
CA LYS A 3 10.65 -11.08 -3.98
C LYS A 3 9.66 -10.08 -3.37
N TYR A 4 8.38 -10.08 -3.77
CA TYR A 4 7.38 -9.11 -3.31
C TYR A 4 6.28 -9.72 -2.44
N ASN A 5 6.45 -10.95 -1.96
CA ASN A 5 5.47 -11.59 -1.06
C ASN A 5 5.30 -10.83 0.26
N TYR A 6 6.32 -10.09 0.69
CA TYR A 6 6.25 -9.26 1.89
C TYR A 6 5.23 -8.13 1.73
N ILE A 7 5.09 -7.53 0.53
CA ILE A 7 4.11 -6.48 0.24
C ILE A 7 2.70 -6.97 0.53
N ARG A 8 2.34 -8.16 0.03
CA ARG A 8 1.03 -8.75 0.31
C ARG A 8 0.78 -8.93 1.81
N ARG A 9 1.80 -9.32 2.58
CA ARG A 9 1.68 -9.47 4.04
C ARG A 9 1.55 -8.13 4.75
N ILE A 10 2.26 -7.11 4.29
CA ILE A 10 2.15 -5.72 4.79
C ILE A 10 0.75 -5.20 4.53
N VAL A 11 0.26 -5.27 3.28
CA VAL A 11 -1.11 -4.88 2.90
C VAL A 11 -2.12 -5.63 3.77
N GLY A 12 -1.98 -6.95 3.87
CA GLY A 12 -2.86 -7.78 4.70
C GLY A 12 -2.86 -7.38 6.18
N LYS A 13 -1.75 -6.89 6.73
CA LYS A 13 -1.72 -6.35 8.09
C LYS A 13 -2.39 -4.98 8.14
N ALA A 14 -2.05 -4.06 7.22
CA ALA A 14 -2.58 -2.71 7.17
C ALA A 14 -4.12 -2.68 7.09
N ILE A 15 -4.73 -3.51 6.24
CA ILE A 15 -6.20 -3.57 6.09
C ILE A 15 -6.94 -4.09 7.33
N ASN A 16 -6.23 -4.79 8.22
CA ASN A 16 -6.80 -5.36 9.45
C ASN A 16 -6.50 -4.51 10.69
N LEU A 17 -5.75 -3.42 10.54
CA LEU A 17 -5.56 -2.48 11.64
C LEU A 17 -6.84 -1.68 11.87
N PRO A 18 -7.11 -1.25 13.11
CA PRO A 18 -8.19 -0.33 13.36
C PRO A 18 -7.98 0.98 12.57
N THR A 19 -9.05 1.72 12.32
CA THR A 19 -8.98 3.03 11.64
C THR A 19 -8.46 4.11 12.60
N ASN A 20 -7.17 4.04 12.90
CA ASN A 20 -6.39 5.00 13.68
C ASN A 20 -5.00 5.14 13.07
N ASN A 21 -4.30 6.22 13.44
CA ASN A 21 -2.88 6.33 13.12
C ASN A 21 -2.14 5.22 13.89
N ASP A 22 -1.27 4.50 13.20
CA ASP A 22 -0.52 3.39 13.77
C ASP A 22 0.79 3.21 13.00
N GLN A 23 1.69 2.41 13.55
CA GLN A 23 2.95 2.06 12.92
C GLN A 23 3.35 0.63 13.26
N PHE A 24 4.00 -0.05 12.33
CA PHE A 24 4.56 -1.36 12.61
C PHE A 24 5.77 -1.67 11.75
N THR A 25 6.60 -2.59 12.22
CA THR A 25 7.67 -3.17 11.43
C THR A 25 7.29 -4.59 11.01
N LEU A 26 7.48 -4.93 9.74
CA LEU A 26 7.24 -6.28 9.20
C LEU A 26 8.22 -6.57 8.06
N TYR A 27 8.89 -7.73 8.09
CA TYR A 27 9.90 -8.13 7.09
C TYR A 27 11.00 -7.07 6.88
N ASN A 28 11.48 -6.44 7.96
CA ASN A 28 12.46 -5.35 7.94
C ASN A 28 11.99 -4.05 7.25
N HIS A 29 10.70 -3.88 7.05
CA HIS A 29 10.09 -2.64 6.59
C HIS A 29 9.29 -1.99 7.71
N PHE A 30 9.60 -0.74 8.04
CA PHE A 30 8.77 0.13 8.84
C PHE A 30 7.60 0.60 7.97
N VAL A 31 6.41 0.61 8.54
CA VAL A 31 5.18 1.01 7.88
C VAL A 31 4.47 1.98 8.79
N GLU A 32 4.21 3.18 8.26
CA GLU A 32 3.41 4.19 8.91
C GLU A 32 2.00 4.16 8.31
N ILE A 33 0.98 4.15 9.17
CA ILE A 33 -0.43 4.20 8.79
C ILE A 33 -1.02 5.51 9.29
N GLN A 34 -1.65 6.24 8.38
CA GLN A 34 -2.38 7.46 8.69
C GLN A 34 -3.85 7.26 8.32
N SER A 35 -4.72 7.33 9.33
CA SER A 35 -6.17 7.17 9.19
C SER A 35 -6.84 8.45 9.65
N GLY A 36 -6.83 9.47 8.78
CA GLY A 36 -7.43 10.78 9.07
C GLY A 36 -8.96 10.79 9.13
N MET A 37 -9.63 9.74 8.63
CA MET A 37 -11.08 9.62 8.65
C MET A 37 -11.52 8.14 8.69
N ARG A 38 -12.73 7.89 9.18
CA ARG A 38 -13.32 6.54 9.18
C ARG A 38 -13.52 6.06 7.75
N GLY A 39 -13.17 4.81 7.47
CA GLY A 39 -13.34 4.22 6.14
C GLY A 39 -12.24 4.59 5.15
N PHE A 40 -11.10 5.09 5.63
CA PHE A 40 -9.92 5.36 4.81
C PHE A 40 -8.63 5.10 5.58
N PHE A 41 -7.57 4.69 4.88
CA PHE A 41 -6.21 4.79 5.40
C PHE A 41 -5.22 5.13 4.28
N ALA A 42 -4.14 5.80 4.66
CA ALA A 42 -2.92 5.93 3.88
C ALA A 42 -1.79 5.15 4.56
N ALA A 43 -0.89 4.59 3.77
CA ALA A 43 0.25 3.82 4.23
C ALA A 43 1.52 4.24 3.49
N THR A 44 2.59 4.44 4.25
CA THR A 44 3.94 4.61 3.72
C THR A 44 4.79 3.45 4.20
N VAL A 45 5.40 2.73 3.25
CA VAL A 45 6.30 1.60 3.49
C VAL A 45 7.72 2.08 3.28
N TYR A 46 8.57 1.93 4.28
CA TYR A 46 9.97 2.33 4.25
C TYR A 46 10.90 1.14 3.97
N ALA A 47 12.06 1.39 3.37
CA ALA A 47 13.00 0.35 2.94
C ALA A 47 13.68 -0.40 4.10
N GLY A 48 13.74 0.20 5.28
CA GLY A 48 14.32 -0.34 6.49
C GLY A 48 13.37 -0.23 7.68
N THR A 49 13.91 -0.39 8.90
CA THR A 49 13.11 -0.44 10.13
C THR A 49 12.82 0.92 10.76
N ASP A 50 13.10 2.01 10.05
CA ASP A 50 12.80 3.38 10.44
C ASP A 50 12.40 4.23 9.21
N ARG A 51 11.94 5.45 9.46
CA ARG A 51 11.48 6.38 8.42
C ARG A 51 12.59 7.05 7.61
N TYR A 52 13.86 6.89 7.99
CA TYR A 52 15.00 7.55 7.37
C TYR A 52 15.67 6.71 6.28
N SER A 53 15.24 5.45 6.12
CA SER A 53 15.79 4.50 5.14
C SER A 53 15.34 4.75 3.69
N GLY A 54 14.47 5.73 3.45
CA GLY A 54 13.81 5.94 2.16
C GLY A 54 12.50 5.16 2.03
N GLU A 55 11.63 5.63 1.14
CA GLU A 55 10.31 5.06 0.88
C GLU A 55 10.36 4.02 -0.24
N VAL A 56 9.67 2.90 -0.01
CA VAL A 56 9.44 1.84 -0.99
C VAL A 56 8.11 2.05 -1.70
N ALA A 57 7.08 2.47 -0.96
CA ALA A 57 5.77 2.72 -1.52
C ALA A 57 4.93 3.63 -0.62
N THR A 58 4.09 4.45 -1.25
CA THR A 58 3.03 5.22 -0.61
C THR A 58 1.73 4.95 -1.35
N PHE A 59 0.70 4.54 -0.62
CA PHE A 59 -0.62 4.22 -1.17
C PHE A 59 -1.71 4.47 -0.14
N SER A 60 -2.95 4.57 -0.61
CA SER A 60 -4.12 4.73 0.26
C SER A 60 -5.30 3.91 -0.24
N PHE A 61 -6.25 3.65 0.66
CA PHE A 61 -7.43 2.87 0.36
C PHE A 61 -8.68 3.47 0.99
N ASP A 62 -9.68 3.71 0.15
CA ASP A 62 -11.04 4.09 0.56
C ASP A 62 -11.90 2.83 0.61
N TYR A 63 -12.25 2.40 1.84
CA TYR A 63 -13.04 1.20 2.09
C TYR A 63 -14.49 1.32 1.59
N TRP A 64 -15.03 2.53 1.51
CA TRP A 64 -16.42 2.75 1.07
C TRP A 64 -16.55 2.69 -0.44
N ARG A 65 -15.58 3.28 -1.16
CA ARG A 65 -15.53 3.23 -2.63
C ARG A 65 -14.84 1.99 -3.17
N THR A 66 -14.23 1.19 -2.29
CA THR A 66 -13.35 0.07 -2.68
C THR A 66 -12.34 0.54 -3.73
N HIS A 67 -11.66 1.64 -3.40
CA HIS A 67 -10.75 2.34 -4.30
C HIS A 67 -9.34 2.37 -3.71
N LEU A 68 -8.39 1.79 -4.44
CA LEU A 68 -6.96 1.84 -4.16
C LEU A 68 -6.34 2.99 -4.94
N TYR A 69 -5.56 3.82 -4.26
CA TYR A 69 -4.73 4.82 -4.89
C TYR A 69 -3.26 4.55 -4.58
N VAL A 70 -2.47 4.29 -5.62
CA VAL A 70 -1.01 4.09 -5.52
C VAL A 70 -0.35 5.39 -5.93
N GLU A 71 0.25 6.10 -4.96
CA GLU A 71 0.80 7.45 -5.16
C GLU A 71 2.26 7.39 -5.63
N SER A 72 3.07 6.53 -5.00
CA SER A 72 4.50 6.40 -5.32
C SER A 72 4.98 4.98 -5.03
N THR A 73 5.85 4.44 -5.87
CA THR A 73 6.56 3.19 -5.61
C THR A 73 7.97 3.22 -6.16
N GLU A 74 8.88 2.47 -5.54
CA GLU A 74 10.28 2.35 -5.99
C GLU A 74 10.43 1.76 -7.40
N ASN A 75 9.44 0.99 -7.88
CA ASN A 75 9.36 0.44 -9.23
C ASN A 75 7.97 -0.18 -9.49
N ALA A 76 7.62 -0.33 -10.77
CA ALA A 76 6.34 -0.87 -11.23
C ALA A 76 5.98 -2.25 -10.64
N LYS A 77 6.96 -3.10 -10.28
CA LYS A 77 6.68 -4.41 -9.67
C LYS A 77 6.16 -4.29 -8.23
N VAL A 78 6.53 -3.22 -7.52
CA VAL A 78 5.97 -2.92 -6.20
C VAL A 78 4.53 -2.45 -6.34
N SER A 79 4.23 -1.56 -7.29
CA SER A 79 2.83 -1.17 -7.58
C SER A 79 1.98 -2.40 -7.93
N GLU A 80 2.44 -3.23 -8.88
CA GLU A 80 1.75 -4.45 -9.26
C GLU A 80 1.50 -5.39 -8.07
N ALA A 81 2.48 -5.51 -7.16
CA ALA A 81 2.34 -6.33 -5.96
C ALA A 81 1.31 -5.77 -4.96
N ILE A 82 1.22 -4.45 -4.81
CA ILE A 82 0.20 -3.78 -3.98
C ILE A 82 -1.19 -4.03 -4.58
N ILE A 83 -1.36 -3.75 -5.88
CA ILE A 83 -2.63 -3.94 -6.59
C ILE A 83 -3.11 -5.39 -6.48
N ASN A 84 -2.21 -6.35 -6.73
CA ASN A 84 -2.54 -7.77 -6.61
C ASN A 84 -2.86 -8.20 -5.18
N ALA A 85 -2.24 -7.57 -4.17
CA ALA A 85 -2.60 -7.82 -2.77
C ALA A 85 -4.02 -7.32 -2.46
N PHE A 86 -4.39 -6.11 -2.90
CA PHE A 86 -5.75 -5.60 -2.71
C PHE A 86 -6.78 -6.43 -3.46
N ARG A 87 -6.52 -6.83 -4.71
CA ARG A 87 -7.41 -7.75 -5.45
C ARG A 87 -7.59 -9.10 -4.73
N PHE A 88 -6.55 -9.59 -4.05
CA PHE A 88 -6.64 -10.82 -3.27
C PHE A 88 -7.52 -10.65 -2.01
N TYR A 89 -7.37 -9.55 -1.28
CA TYR A 89 -8.12 -9.32 -0.03
C TYR A 89 -9.52 -8.76 -0.26
N TYR A 90 -9.75 -8.08 -1.39
CA TYR A 90 -11.01 -7.51 -1.83
C TYR A 90 -11.38 -8.08 -3.22
N PRO A 91 -11.92 -9.32 -3.28
CA PRO A 91 -12.24 -9.99 -4.55
C PRO A 91 -13.44 -9.40 -5.31
N GLY A 92 -14.04 -8.31 -4.79
CA GLY A 92 -15.13 -7.58 -5.44
C GLY A 92 -14.63 -6.53 -6.45
N PRO A 93 -15.51 -5.61 -6.88
CA PRO A 93 -15.11 -4.48 -7.71
C PRO A 93 -14.04 -3.65 -6.98
N LEU A 94 -12.82 -3.61 -7.52
CA LEU A 94 -11.73 -2.78 -7.03
C LEU A 94 -11.40 -1.76 -8.12
N SER A 95 -11.59 -0.48 -7.81
CA SER A 95 -11.09 0.62 -8.65
C SER A 95 -9.66 0.95 -8.23
N VAL A 96 -8.80 1.28 -9.20
CA VAL A 96 -7.38 1.57 -8.97
C VAL A 96 -7.01 2.84 -9.73
N SER A 97 -6.41 3.80 -9.02
CA SER A 97 -5.64 4.90 -9.59
C SER A 97 -4.17 4.67 -9.24
N ASP A 98 -3.27 4.82 -10.21
CA ASP A 98 -1.84 4.53 -10.05
C ASP A 98 -1.00 5.61 -10.73
N ASP A 99 -0.43 6.51 -9.94
CA ASP A 99 0.40 7.63 -10.42
C ASP A 99 1.85 7.19 -10.72
N THR A 100 2.18 5.92 -10.49
CA THR A 100 3.52 5.37 -10.74
C THR A 100 3.70 4.89 -12.17
N VAL A 101 2.59 4.71 -12.89
CA VAL A 101 2.58 4.53 -14.33
C VAL A 101 2.56 5.93 -14.91
N GLY A 102 3.70 6.41 -15.43
CA GLY A 102 3.69 7.62 -16.25
C GLY A 102 2.64 7.43 -17.35
N GLU A 103 1.89 8.48 -17.67
CA GLU A 103 0.98 8.50 -18.83
C GLU A 103 1.73 7.82 -19.98
N ASP A 104 1.34 6.60 -20.34
CA ASP A 104 1.88 5.94 -21.52
C ASP A 104 1.65 6.94 -22.65
N GLU A 105 2.75 7.45 -23.22
CA GLU A 105 2.74 8.38 -24.33
C GLU A 105 1.70 7.92 -25.37
N GLU A 106 0.68 8.75 -25.60
CA GLU A 106 -0.34 8.57 -26.66
C GLU A 106 0.28 8.29 -28.03
#